data_AF-A0A2D5D4X7-F1
#
_entry.id   AF-A0A2D5D4X7-F1
#
_cell.length_a   1.000
_cell.length_b   1.000
_cell.length_c   1.000
_cell.angle_alpha   90.00
_cell.angle_beta   90.00
_cell.angle_gamma   90.00
#
_symmetry.space_group_name_H-M   'P 1'
#
loop_
_entity.id
_entity.type
_entity.pdbx_description
1 polymer ?
#
loop_
_entity_poly.entity_id
_entity_poly.type
_entity_poly.pdbx_seq_one_letter_code
_entity_poly.pdbx_strand_id
1 'polypeptide(L)'
;MTRPISWIFIICIAPLALAAISAGTLVMADDNRSDTSWSGTWFTCEFAQRQRAPDDGCAMFDDEGFRFSDGRFTYVRITESDETACRGAKAGQCFRRDRPAISITTADRGRLDLGADRIKVRYLFCTQTFYFRDMPDYREIWPDDKRCIWASKRRFYIARYEGDITEP
;
A
#
# COMPACT_ATOMS: atom_id res chain seq x y z
N MET A 1 83.16 21.00 -34.86
CA MET A 1 83.10 22.25 -34.07
C MET A 1 82.03 22.09 -32.99
N THR A 2 82.52 21.89 -31.76
CA THR A 2 81.99 22.36 -30.46
C THR A 2 80.47 22.47 -30.24
N ARG A 3 79.94 21.54 -29.43
CA ARG A 3 78.87 21.84 -28.44
C ARG A 3 79.51 22.65 -27.30
N PRO A 4 78.79 23.57 -26.61
CA PRO A 4 78.15 23.19 -25.34
C PRO A 4 76.84 24.00 -25.01
N ILE A 5 75.81 23.39 -24.40
CA ILE A 5 75.44 23.32 -22.96
C ILE A 5 74.54 24.48 -22.45
N SER A 6 73.36 24.08 -21.94
CA SER A 6 72.47 24.69 -20.91
C SER A 6 71.95 26.11 -21.20
N TRP A 7 70.73 26.51 -20.82
CA TRP A 7 70.12 26.40 -19.50
C TRP A 7 68.63 26.07 -19.55
N ILE A 8 68.27 25.11 -18.70
CA ILE A 8 67.00 24.90 -18.01
C ILE A 8 66.35 26.25 -17.62
N PHE A 9 65.05 26.41 -17.86
CA PHE A 9 64.07 26.60 -16.78
C PHE A 9 62.66 26.18 -17.23
N ILE A 10 62.26 25.06 -16.65
CA ILE A 10 60.90 24.54 -16.54
C ILE A 10 60.08 25.54 -15.73
N ILE A 11 58.94 25.99 -16.26
CA ILE A 11 57.75 26.27 -15.46
C ILE A 11 56.53 25.74 -16.21
N CYS A 12 56.14 24.51 -15.86
CA CYS A 12 54.79 24.00 -16.04
C CYS A 12 53.87 24.78 -15.09
N ILE A 13 52.88 25.50 -15.62
CA ILE A 13 51.66 25.80 -14.86
C ILE A 13 50.49 25.38 -15.74
N ALA A 14 50.00 24.18 -15.45
CA ALA A 14 48.74 23.66 -15.96
C ALA A 14 47.57 24.55 -15.45
N PRO A 15 46.49 24.68 -16.22
CA PRO A 15 45.29 25.37 -15.75
C PRO A 15 44.68 24.58 -14.59
N LEU A 16 44.64 25.18 -13.40
CA LEU A 16 43.83 24.72 -12.28
C LEU A 16 42.37 24.93 -12.66
N ALA A 17 41.77 23.94 -13.35
CA ALA A 17 40.33 23.84 -13.45
C ALA A 17 39.79 23.51 -12.06
N LEU A 18 39.27 24.51 -11.37
CA LEU A 18 38.50 24.33 -10.14
C LEU A 18 37.20 23.61 -10.52
N ALA A 19 37.22 22.29 -10.54
CA ALA A 19 36.01 21.49 -10.56
C ALA A 19 35.33 21.67 -9.21
N ALA A 20 34.33 22.55 -9.16
CA ALA A 20 33.41 22.63 -8.04
C ALA A 20 32.67 21.30 -7.95
N ILE A 21 33.14 20.40 -7.08
CA ILE A 21 32.38 19.23 -6.66
C ILE A 21 31.24 19.77 -5.81
N SER A 22 30.12 20.11 -6.46
CA SER A 22 28.85 20.23 -5.77
C SER A 22 28.54 18.84 -5.21
N ALA A 23 28.83 18.63 -3.93
CA ALA A 23 28.29 17.53 -3.16
C ALA A 23 26.77 17.74 -3.08
N GLY A 24 26.08 17.40 -4.17
CA GLY A 24 24.63 17.29 -4.18
C GLY A 24 24.30 16.20 -3.19
N THR A 25 23.75 16.61 -2.05
CA THR A 25 23.13 15.68 -1.11
C THR A 25 22.07 14.94 -1.92
N LEU A 26 22.28 13.64 -2.17
CA LEU A 26 21.22 12.78 -2.65
C LEU A 26 20.21 12.69 -1.51
N VAL A 27 19.25 13.61 -1.52
CA VAL A 27 18.02 13.44 -0.77
C VAL A 27 17.35 12.25 -1.46
N MET A 28 17.52 11.07 -0.87
CA MET A 28 16.65 9.94 -1.16
C MET A 28 15.25 10.44 -0.82
N ALA A 29 14.46 10.75 -1.84
CA ALA A 29 13.06 11.09 -1.66
C ALA A 29 12.40 9.88 -0.98
N ASP A 30 12.09 10.02 0.30
CA ASP A 30 11.16 9.15 0.98
C ASP A 30 9.81 9.45 0.34
N ASP A 31 9.41 8.62 -0.63
CA ASP A 31 8.12 8.69 -1.32
C ASP A 31 7.01 8.23 -0.35
N ASN A 32 6.94 8.85 0.83
CA ASN A 32 5.82 8.74 1.74
C ASN A 32 4.75 9.76 1.31
N ARG A 33 4.36 9.69 0.04
CA ARG A 33 3.17 10.37 -0.43
C ARG A 33 2.02 9.69 0.31
N SER A 34 1.39 10.42 1.23
CA SER A 34 0.13 10.00 1.83
C SER A 34 -0.88 9.91 0.69
N ASP A 35 -0.97 8.74 0.05
CA ASP A 35 -1.94 8.51 -0.99
C ASP A 35 -3.32 8.51 -0.34
N THR A 36 -3.96 9.67 -0.34
CA THR A 36 -5.31 9.88 0.19
C THR A 36 -6.32 8.95 -0.47
N SER A 37 -5.98 8.33 -1.61
CA SER A 37 -6.83 7.31 -2.23
C SER A 37 -7.11 6.14 -1.28
N TRP A 38 -6.20 5.82 -0.36
CA TRP A 38 -6.35 4.73 0.60
C TRP A 38 -6.92 5.17 1.96
N SER A 39 -6.86 6.46 2.30
CA SER A 39 -7.13 6.93 3.67
C SER A 39 -8.59 6.78 4.09
N GLY A 40 -8.94 5.82 4.94
CA GLY A 40 -10.32 5.56 5.39
C GLY A 40 -10.52 4.12 5.82
N THR A 41 -11.78 3.74 6.07
CA THR A 41 -12.17 2.38 6.47
C THR A 41 -12.72 1.62 5.27
N TRP A 42 -12.21 0.41 5.07
CA TRP A 42 -12.52 -0.46 3.94
C TRP A 42 -12.93 -1.82 4.45
N PHE A 43 -13.94 -2.42 3.82
CA PHE A 43 -14.37 -3.77 4.14
C PHE A 43 -14.22 -4.69 2.95
N THR A 44 -14.03 -5.98 3.23
CA THR A 44 -14.02 -7.00 2.17
C THR A 44 -15.43 -7.17 1.61
N CYS A 45 -15.56 -7.43 0.31
CA CYS A 45 -16.84 -7.74 -0.31
C CYS A 45 -17.27 -9.17 0.03
N GLU A 46 -18.45 -9.34 0.64
CA GLU A 46 -18.91 -10.61 1.22
C GLU A 46 -19.00 -11.73 0.17
N PHE A 47 -19.56 -11.43 -0.99
CA PHE A 47 -19.77 -12.39 -2.07
C PHE A 47 -18.57 -12.54 -3.00
N ALA A 48 -17.44 -11.92 -2.70
CA ALA A 48 -16.21 -12.15 -3.45
C ALA A 48 -15.60 -13.52 -3.13
N GLN A 49 -14.95 -14.11 -4.13
CA GLN A 49 -14.25 -15.38 -3.98
C GLN A 49 -12.75 -15.22 -4.21
N ARG A 50 -11.97 -16.25 -3.88
CA ARG A 50 -10.50 -16.19 -3.90
C ARG A 50 -9.92 -15.65 -5.21
N GLN A 51 -10.56 -15.90 -6.35
CA GLN A 51 -10.12 -15.47 -7.68
C GLN A 51 -11.24 -14.79 -8.49
N ARG A 52 -12.40 -14.52 -7.89
CA ARG A 52 -13.56 -13.96 -8.61
C ARG A 52 -14.08 -12.74 -7.88
N ALA A 53 -14.38 -11.71 -8.66
CA ALA A 53 -15.08 -10.51 -8.21
C ALA A 53 -16.40 -10.87 -7.51
N PRO A 54 -16.89 -9.98 -6.62
CA PRO A 54 -18.20 -10.15 -6.01
C PRO A 54 -19.30 -10.06 -7.06
N ASP A 55 -20.29 -10.95 -6.95
CA ASP A 55 -21.39 -11.04 -7.91
C ASP A 55 -22.43 -9.90 -7.75
N ASP A 56 -22.39 -9.19 -6.62
CA ASP A 56 -23.34 -8.13 -6.22
C ASP A 56 -22.77 -6.71 -6.33
N GLY A 57 -21.64 -6.53 -7.02
CA GLY A 57 -20.96 -5.23 -7.06
C GLY A 57 -20.47 -4.77 -5.68
N CYS A 58 -20.27 -5.70 -4.74
CA CYS A 58 -19.85 -5.41 -3.37
C CYS A 58 -20.88 -4.58 -2.57
N ALA A 59 -22.18 -4.77 -2.85
CA ALA A 59 -23.27 -4.17 -2.07
C ALA A 59 -23.32 -4.69 -0.62
N MET A 60 -22.81 -5.89 -0.37
CA MET A 60 -22.65 -6.48 0.96
C MET A 60 -21.17 -6.53 1.38
N PHE A 61 -20.89 -6.04 2.58
CA PHE A 61 -19.59 -6.13 3.23
C PHE A 61 -19.50 -7.35 4.14
N ASP A 62 -18.33 -7.99 4.16
CA ASP A 62 -17.92 -8.97 5.17
C ASP A 62 -17.74 -8.24 6.52
N ASP A 63 -17.71 -8.97 7.63
CA ASP A 63 -17.57 -8.36 8.97
C ASP A 63 -16.15 -7.85 9.26
N GLU A 64 -15.19 -8.21 8.42
CA GLU A 64 -13.80 -7.81 8.52
C GLU A 64 -13.36 -6.81 7.45
N GLY A 65 -12.50 -5.90 7.89
CA GLY A 65 -11.94 -4.86 7.04
C GLY A 65 -10.61 -4.35 7.56
N PHE A 66 -10.25 -3.19 7.04
CA PHE A 66 -9.10 -2.45 7.53
C PHE A 66 -9.31 -0.95 7.39
N ARG A 67 -8.58 -0.22 8.21
CA ARG A 67 -8.45 1.23 8.11
C ARG A 67 -7.03 1.60 7.75
N PHE A 68 -6.90 2.51 6.81
CA PHE A 68 -5.65 3.21 6.54
C PHE A 68 -5.78 4.65 7.01
N SER A 69 -4.91 5.06 7.94
CA SER A 69 -4.77 6.45 8.38
C SER A 69 -3.32 6.69 8.73
N ASP A 70 -2.78 7.85 8.34
CA ASP A 70 -1.43 8.28 8.76
C ASP A 70 -0.31 7.26 8.44
N GLY A 71 -0.42 6.59 7.29
CA GLY A 71 0.52 5.54 6.85
C GLY A 71 0.48 4.25 7.68
N ARG A 72 -0.54 4.08 8.53
CA ARG A 72 -0.76 2.90 9.36
C ARG A 72 -1.93 2.07 8.87
N PHE A 73 -1.77 0.77 8.99
CA PHE A 73 -2.77 -0.24 8.69
C PHE A 73 -3.36 -0.75 10.00
N THR A 74 -4.67 -0.63 10.14
CA THR A 74 -5.42 -1.08 11.31
C THR A 74 -6.42 -2.12 10.85
N TYR A 75 -6.43 -3.30 11.45
CA TYR A 75 -7.50 -4.27 11.22
C TYR A 75 -8.78 -3.75 11.89
N VAL A 76 -9.91 -3.85 11.20
CA VAL A 76 -11.22 -3.51 11.76
C VAL A 76 -12.17 -4.70 11.67
N ARG A 77 -13.06 -4.83 12.64
CA ARG A 77 -14.15 -5.79 12.63
C ARG A 77 -15.42 -5.15 13.18
N ILE A 78 -16.55 -5.31 12.52
CA ILE A 78 -17.82 -4.84 13.09
C ILE A 78 -18.17 -5.64 14.35
N THR A 79 -18.83 -5.01 15.31
CA THR A 79 -19.31 -5.67 16.54
C THR A 79 -20.79 -5.98 16.50
N GLU A 80 -21.52 -5.42 15.54
CA GLU A 80 -22.97 -5.49 15.45
C GLU A 80 -23.44 -5.80 14.03
N SER A 81 -23.86 -7.04 13.81
CA SER A 81 -24.67 -7.40 12.65
C SER A 81 -25.66 -8.51 13.01
N ASP A 82 -26.89 -8.30 12.57
CA ASP A 82 -28.02 -9.21 12.61
C ASP A 82 -28.38 -9.73 11.20
N GLU A 83 -27.56 -9.43 10.19
CA GLU A 83 -27.80 -9.86 8.82
C GLU A 83 -27.76 -11.38 8.71
N THR A 84 -28.73 -11.95 8.00
CA THR A 84 -28.88 -13.40 7.82
C THR A 84 -28.62 -13.85 6.39
N ALA A 85 -28.61 -12.90 5.45
CA ALA A 85 -28.32 -13.14 4.04
C ALA A 85 -26.82 -13.19 3.71
N CYS A 86 -25.96 -13.55 4.67
CA CYS A 86 -24.53 -13.71 4.39
C CYS A 86 -24.25 -15.01 3.63
N ARG A 87 -23.11 -15.06 2.95
CA ARG A 87 -22.66 -16.22 2.19
C ARG A 87 -22.57 -17.45 3.09
N GLY A 88 -23.21 -18.53 2.64
CA GLY A 88 -23.24 -19.78 3.39
C GLY A 88 -24.22 -19.77 4.57
N ALA A 89 -25.24 -18.90 4.53
CA ALA A 89 -26.31 -18.80 5.53
C ALA A 89 -25.79 -18.55 6.96
N LYS A 90 -24.69 -17.79 7.05
CA LYS A 90 -24.12 -17.38 8.32
C LYS A 90 -24.82 -16.11 8.80
N ALA A 91 -25.22 -16.07 10.07
CA ALA A 91 -25.80 -14.86 10.65
C ALA A 91 -24.69 -13.97 11.25
N GLY A 92 -24.83 -12.65 11.06
CA GLY A 92 -24.01 -11.62 11.71
C GLY A 92 -22.57 -11.49 11.21
N GLN A 93 -22.20 -12.14 10.10
CA GLN A 93 -20.84 -12.09 9.52
C GLN A 93 -20.75 -11.16 8.30
N CYS A 94 -21.78 -10.38 8.03
CA CYS A 94 -21.80 -9.44 6.92
C CYS A 94 -22.75 -8.28 7.24
N PHE A 95 -22.70 -7.19 6.50
CA PHE A 95 -23.63 -6.07 6.63
C PHE A 95 -23.73 -5.28 5.33
N ARG A 96 -24.87 -4.62 5.12
CA ARG A 96 -25.07 -3.83 3.91
C ARG A 96 -24.13 -2.62 3.88
N ARG A 97 -23.58 -2.35 2.70
CA ARG A 97 -22.71 -1.18 2.45
C ARG A 97 -23.38 0.15 2.81
N ASP A 98 -24.67 0.27 2.52
CA ASP A 98 -25.45 1.50 2.70
C ASP A 98 -25.99 1.69 4.13
N ARG A 99 -25.60 0.82 5.06
CA ARG A 99 -25.91 1.01 6.48
C ARG A 99 -25.33 2.35 6.95
N PRO A 100 -26.12 3.23 7.59
CA PRO A 100 -25.68 4.58 7.89
C PRO A 100 -24.65 4.66 9.02
N ALA A 101 -24.69 3.69 9.95
CA ALA A 101 -23.79 3.66 11.10
C ALA A 101 -23.43 2.22 11.49
N ILE A 102 -22.18 2.05 11.92
CA ILE A 102 -21.64 0.79 12.46
C ILE A 102 -20.77 1.04 13.69
N SER A 103 -20.69 0.03 14.55
CA SER A 103 -19.72 -0.07 15.62
C SER A 103 -18.64 -1.08 15.25
N ILE A 104 -17.38 -0.75 15.52
CA ILE A 104 -16.23 -1.60 15.18
C ILE A 104 -15.29 -1.80 16.37
N THR A 105 -14.48 -2.86 16.29
CA THR A 105 -13.24 -3.02 17.05
C THR A 105 -12.05 -2.83 16.14
N THR A 106 -10.94 -2.35 16.69
CA THR A 106 -9.71 -2.06 15.94
C THR A 106 -8.51 -2.79 16.54
N ALA A 107 -7.56 -3.15 15.68
CA ALA A 107 -6.26 -3.67 16.11
C ALA A 107 -5.16 -3.15 15.18
N ASP A 108 -4.19 -2.40 15.73
CA ASP A 108 -3.05 -1.87 14.96
C ASP A 108 -2.21 -3.03 14.38
N ARG A 109 -1.91 -2.94 13.09
CA ARG A 109 -1.10 -3.91 12.36
C ARG A 109 0.21 -3.30 11.84
N GLY A 110 0.49 -2.04 12.18
CA GLY A 110 1.74 -1.36 11.88
C GLY A 110 1.71 -0.54 10.59
N ARG A 111 2.89 -0.29 10.03
CA ARG A 111 3.06 0.52 8.82
C ARG A 111 3.02 -0.36 7.56
N LEU A 112 2.51 0.22 6.48
CA LEU A 112 2.42 -0.41 5.18
C LEU A 112 2.99 0.54 4.13
N ASP A 113 3.81 0.01 3.23
CA ASP A 113 4.46 0.78 2.16
C ASP A 113 3.46 0.87 0.98
N LEU A 114 2.86 2.04 0.82
CA LEU A 114 1.87 2.38 -0.20
C LEU A 114 2.56 3.13 -1.33
N GLY A 115 2.57 2.53 -2.52
CA GLY A 115 2.94 3.19 -3.77
C GLY A 115 1.70 3.54 -4.60
N ALA A 116 1.91 4.26 -5.71
CA ALA A 116 0.84 4.75 -6.57
C ALA A 116 -0.05 3.65 -7.18
N ASP A 117 0.49 2.46 -7.44
CA ASP A 117 -0.19 1.33 -8.09
C ASP A 117 0.03 -0.01 -7.36
N ARG A 118 0.70 0.03 -6.19
CA ARG A 118 1.13 -1.16 -5.47
C ARG A 118 1.20 -0.96 -3.97
N ILE A 119 1.02 -2.05 -3.25
CA ILE A 119 1.22 -2.20 -1.81
C ILE A 119 2.40 -3.15 -1.60
N LYS A 120 3.33 -2.82 -0.71
CA LYS A 120 4.39 -3.74 -0.29
C LYS A 120 4.20 -4.13 1.18
N VAL A 121 4.18 -5.45 1.42
CA VAL A 121 4.08 -6.02 2.77
C VAL A 121 5.35 -6.83 3.04
N ARG A 122 6.10 -6.44 4.06
CA ARG A 122 7.29 -7.17 4.50
C ARG A 122 6.94 -8.07 5.69
N TYR A 123 7.13 -9.37 5.52
CA TYR A 123 6.92 -10.36 6.58
C TYR A 123 7.86 -11.55 6.40
N LEU A 124 8.43 -12.04 7.52
CA LEU A 124 9.38 -13.16 7.55
C LEU A 124 10.44 -13.11 6.44
N PHE A 125 11.28 -12.06 6.46
CA PHE A 125 12.39 -11.84 5.53
C PHE A 125 12.03 -11.74 4.04
N CYS A 126 10.73 -11.75 3.69
CA CYS A 126 10.25 -11.60 2.33
C CYS A 126 9.35 -10.37 2.22
N THR A 127 9.43 -9.65 1.11
CA THR A 127 8.54 -8.54 0.77
C THR A 127 7.62 -8.98 -0.35
N GLN A 128 6.32 -9.02 -0.08
CA GLN A 128 5.29 -9.30 -1.08
C GLN A 128 4.78 -7.98 -1.66
N THR A 129 4.79 -7.88 -2.98
CA THR A 129 4.11 -6.80 -3.71
C THR A 129 2.69 -7.24 -4.04
N PHE A 130 1.73 -6.37 -3.83
CA PHE A 130 0.36 -6.49 -4.31
C PHE A 130 0.07 -5.32 -5.23
N TYR A 131 -0.54 -5.58 -6.37
CA TYR A 131 -1.06 -4.53 -7.25
C TYR A 131 -2.53 -4.30 -6.96
N PHE A 132 -3.03 -3.13 -7.34
CA PHE A 132 -4.45 -2.83 -7.22
C PHE A 132 -4.98 -2.07 -8.43
N ARG A 133 -6.31 -2.13 -8.61
CA ARG A 133 -7.05 -1.31 -9.56
C ARG A 133 -8.39 -0.93 -8.99
N ASP A 134 -8.84 0.27 -9.31
CA ASP A 134 -10.17 0.75 -8.98
C ASP A 134 -11.18 0.31 -10.03
N MET A 135 -12.30 -0.23 -9.54
CA MET A 135 -13.53 -0.49 -10.28
C MET A 135 -14.59 0.51 -9.79
N PRO A 136 -15.72 0.68 -10.50
CA PRO A 136 -16.75 1.65 -10.09
C PRO A 136 -17.23 1.49 -8.64
N ASP A 137 -17.39 0.24 -8.18
CA ASP A 137 -17.98 -0.04 -6.87
C ASP A 137 -16.99 -0.61 -5.85
N TYR A 138 -15.80 -1.03 -6.27
CA TYR A 138 -14.83 -1.68 -5.37
C TYR A 138 -13.41 -1.54 -5.90
N ARG A 139 -12.42 -1.76 -5.03
CA ARG A 139 -11.02 -1.90 -5.39
C ARG A 139 -10.65 -3.36 -5.39
N GLU A 140 -9.95 -3.78 -6.43
CA GLU A 140 -9.39 -5.13 -6.54
C GLU A 140 -7.90 -5.10 -6.26
N ILE A 141 -7.42 -6.04 -5.46
CA ILE A 141 -6.01 -6.21 -5.09
C ILE A 141 -5.57 -7.64 -5.41
N TRP A 142 -4.41 -7.81 -6.04
CA TRP A 142 -3.86 -9.13 -6.34
C TRP A 142 -2.35 -9.19 -6.10
N PRO A 143 -1.81 -10.36 -5.72
CA PRO A 143 -0.38 -10.51 -5.48
C PRO A 143 0.39 -10.50 -6.81
N ASP A 144 1.63 -10.00 -6.77
CA ASP A 144 2.62 -10.18 -7.82
C ASP A 144 2.89 -11.66 -8.11
N ASP A 145 3.38 -12.00 -9.30
CA ASP A 145 3.67 -13.37 -9.70
C ASP A 145 4.77 -14.00 -8.84
N LYS A 146 5.79 -13.20 -8.49
CA LYS A 146 6.86 -13.61 -7.59
C LYS A 146 6.37 -13.50 -6.15
N ARG A 147 5.84 -14.61 -5.63
CA ARG A 147 5.22 -14.65 -4.31
C ARG A 147 6.16 -15.12 -3.21
N CYS A 148 6.03 -14.47 -2.05
CA CYS A 148 6.51 -15.04 -0.80
C CYS A 148 5.76 -16.35 -0.50
N ILE A 149 6.41 -17.30 0.18
CA ILE A 149 5.82 -18.62 0.49
C ILE A 149 4.51 -18.48 1.29
N TRP A 150 4.45 -17.48 2.17
CA TRP A 150 3.27 -17.16 2.98
C TRP A 150 2.17 -16.43 2.20
N ALA A 151 2.48 -15.86 1.02
CA ALA A 151 1.53 -15.09 0.23
C ALA A 151 0.69 -16.01 -0.67
N SER A 152 -0.60 -16.09 -0.36
CA SER A 152 -1.53 -16.87 -1.18
C SER A 152 -1.77 -16.22 -2.55
N LYS A 153 -2.31 -16.95 -3.53
CA LYS A 153 -2.76 -16.37 -4.82
C LYS A 153 -4.00 -15.48 -4.69
N ARG A 154 -4.60 -15.38 -3.50
CA ARG A 154 -5.91 -14.76 -3.28
C ARG A 154 -5.93 -13.32 -3.79
N ARG A 155 -7.00 -12.99 -4.51
CA ARG A 155 -7.39 -11.63 -4.86
C ARG A 155 -8.30 -11.12 -3.74
N PHE A 156 -8.12 -9.86 -3.35
CA PHE A 156 -8.98 -9.18 -2.41
C PHE A 156 -9.83 -8.18 -3.16
N TYR A 157 -11.08 -8.07 -2.75
CA TYR A 157 -12.05 -7.12 -3.29
C TYR A 157 -12.60 -6.38 -2.10
N ILE A 158 -12.44 -5.08 -2.09
CA ILE A 158 -12.76 -4.23 -0.95
C ILE A 158 -13.54 -3.02 -1.44
N ALA A 159 -14.33 -2.41 -0.58
CA ALA A 159 -14.75 -1.05 -0.82
C ALA A 159 -14.76 -0.23 0.45
N ARG A 160 -14.73 1.08 0.26
CA ARG A 160 -14.71 2.06 1.32
C ARG A 160 -16.11 2.14 1.94
N TYR A 161 -16.15 2.20 3.26
CA TYR A 161 -17.36 2.50 4.00
C TYR A 161 -17.43 4.00 4.27
N GLU A 162 -18.57 4.59 3.92
CA GLU A 162 -18.80 6.04 3.95
C GLU A 162 -19.77 6.50 5.06
N GLY A 163 -20.33 5.54 5.82
CA GLY A 163 -21.22 5.86 6.94
C GLY A 163 -20.46 6.23 8.21
N ASP A 164 -21.22 6.47 9.26
CA ASP A 164 -20.68 6.79 10.58
C ASP A 164 -20.07 5.55 11.25
N ILE A 165 -18.97 5.76 11.97
CA ILE A 165 -18.27 4.70 12.69
C ILE A 165 -18.14 5.10 14.15
N THR A 166 -18.56 4.19 15.04
CA THR A 166 -18.33 4.29 16.48
C THR A 166 -17.31 3.26 16.93
N GLU A 167 -16.40 3.67 17.81
CA GLU A 167 -15.42 2.81 18.46
C GLU A 167 -15.70 2.80 19.97
N PRO A 168 -15.74 1.62 20.61
CA PRO A 168 -15.94 1.49 22.05
C PRO A 168 -14.70 1.90 22.86
#